data_AF-A0AAU4F076-F1
#
_entry.id   AF-A0AAU4F076-F1
#
_cell.length_a   1.000
_cell.length_b   1.000
_cell.length_c   1.000
_cell.angle_alpha   90.00
_cell.angle_beta   90.00
_cell.angle_gamma   90.00
#
_symmetry.space_group_name_H-M   'P 1'
#
loop_
_entity.id
_entity.type
_entity.pdbx_description
1 polymer ?
#
loop_
_entity_poly.entity_id
_entity_poly.type
_entity_poly.pdbx_seq_one_letter_code
_entity_poly.pdbx_strand_id
1 'polypeptide(L)' 'MSDSVNDSVSDEVRPLLRVVRGNPSDAELAALTAVVAAASAARGPGKPKPRTSWWGDHATSLRRPHHPGEGAWRASGLPN' A
#
# COMPACT_ATOMS: atom_id res chain seq x y z
N MET A 1 17.51 35.50 -35.00
CA MET A 1 17.00 34.47 -35.94
C MET A 1 18.18 33.59 -36.31
N SER A 2 18.33 32.34 -35.91
CA SER A 2 17.36 31.33 -35.52
C SER A 2 18.11 30.23 -34.77
N ASP A 3 17.74 29.97 -33.53
CA ASP A 3 18.04 28.74 -32.79
C ASP A 3 16.95 28.61 -31.72
N SER A 4 16.63 27.38 -31.31
CA SER A 4 15.71 27.01 -30.22
C SER A 4 14.27 26.58 -30.56
N VAL A 5 13.93 26.23 -31.81
CA VAL A 5 12.61 25.61 -32.09
C VAL A 5 12.51 24.13 -31.62
N ASN A 6 13.50 23.58 -30.91
CA ASN A 6 13.52 22.16 -30.55
C ASN A 6 13.45 21.85 -29.04
N ASP A 7 13.15 22.83 -28.17
CA ASP A 7 13.17 22.60 -26.70
C ASP A 7 11.78 22.30 -26.09
N SER A 8 10.70 22.38 -26.85
CA SER A 8 9.34 22.40 -26.31
C SER A 8 8.53 21.09 -26.45
N VAL A 9 9.16 19.94 -26.69
CA VAL A 9 8.45 18.63 -26.75
C VAL A 9 8.67 17.76 -25.49
N SER A 10 9.37 18.27 -24.49
CA SER A 10 9.90 17.46 -23.38
C SER A 10 9.38 17.88 -21.99
N ASP A 11 8.10 18.26 -21.87
CA ASP A 11 7.46 18.23 -20.56
C ASP A 11 7.42 16.76 -20.09
N GLU A 12 8.27 16.47 -19.12
CA GLU A 12 8.86 15.18 -18.83
C GLU A 12 7.85 14.09 -18.41
N VAL A 13 7.42 13.24 -19.34
CA VAL A 13 6.81 11.95 -18.98
C VAL A 13 7.92 11.04 -18.45
N ARG A 14 8.17 11.12 -17.14
CA ARG A 14 9.07 10.19 -16.47
C ARG A 14 8.48 8.78 -16.55
N PRO A 15 9.22 7.79 -17.09
CA PRO A 15 8.69 6.45 -17.26
C PRO A 15 8.39 5.81 -15.90
N LEU A 16 7.18 5.24 -15.76
CA LEU A 16 6.74 4.55 -14.53
C LEU A 16 7.61 3.30 -14.24
N LEU A 17 8.13 2.66 -15.28
CA LEU A 17 9.00 1.49 -15.20
C LEU A 17 10.07 1.57 -16.30
N ARG A 18 11.33 1.26 -15.97
CA ARG A 18 12.46 1.26 -16.91
C ARG A 18 13.29 0.00 -16.77
N VAL A 19 13.55 -0.68 -17.90
CA VAL A 19 14.49 -1.80 -17.98
C VAL A 19 15.91 -1.23 -18.01
N VAL A 20 16.71 -1.50 -16.98
CA VAL A 20 18.10 -1.00 -16.87
C VAL A 20 19.10 -2.00 -17.49
N ARG A 21 18.73 -3.27 -17.58
CA ARG A 21 19.58 -4.35 -18.12
C ARG A 21 18.72 -5.49 -18.68
N GLY A 22 19.23 -6.16 -19.70
CA GLY A 22 18.59 -7.32 -20.35
C GLY A 22 17.75 -6.91 -21.56
N ASN A 23 17.27 -7.90 -22.30
CA ASN A 23 16.36 -7.71 -23.43
C ASN A 23 15.15 -8.65 -23.26
N PRO A 24 14.16 -8.27 -22.43
CA PRO A 24 13.00 -9.10 -22.18
C PRO A 24 12.20 -9.26 -23.47
N SER A 25 11.58 -10.43 -23.64
CA SER A 25 10.56 -10.63 -24.65
C SER A 25 9.30 -9.81 -24.33
N ASP A 26 8.47 -9.59 -25.35
CA ASP A 26 7.18 -8.89 -25.20
C ASP A 26 6.29 -9.56 -24.14
N ALA A 27 6.32 -10.89 -24.07
CA ALA A 27 5.56 -11.66 -23.11
C ALA A 27 6.02 -11.40 -21.66
N GLU A 28 7.32 -11.33 -21.43
CA GLU A 28 7.90 -11.05 -20.10
C GLU A 28 7.62 -9.60 -19.67
N LEU A 29 7.69 -8.64 -20.60
CA LEU A 29 7.37 -7.25 -20.32
C LEU A 29 5.88 -7.07 -19.99
N ALA A 30 4.99 -7.76 -20.73
CA ALA A 30 3.56 -7.76 -20.45
C ALA A 30 3.24 -8.40 -19.09
N ALA A 31 3.88 -9.52 -18.76
CA ALA A 31 3.71 -10.19 -17.46
C ALA A 31 4.12 -9.27 -16.30
N LEU A 32 5.26 -8.60 -16.40
CA LEU A 32 5.72 -7.64 -15.39
C LEU A 32 4.72 -6.48 -15.22
N THR A 33 4.23 -5.93 -16.33
CA THR A 33 3.26 -4.83 -16.32
C THR A 33 1.94 -5.26 -15.67
N ALA A 34 1.46 -6.46 -15.99
CA ALA A 34 0.25 -7.03 -15.39
C ALA A 34 0.37 -7.18 -13.87
N VAL A 35 1.52 -7.64 -13.36
CA VAL A 35 1.79 -7.76 -11.92
C VAL A 35 1.76 -6.37 -11.24
N VAL A 36 2.42 -5.37 -11.82
CA VAL A 36 2.43 -4.01 -11.26
C VAL A 36 1.02 -3.39 -11.25
N ALA A 37 0.25 -3.58 -12.32
CA ALA A 37 -1.13 -3.12 -12.39
C ALA A 37 -2.01 -3.82 -11.34
N ALA A 38 -1.88 -5.13 -11.18
CA ALA A 38 -2.62 -5.91 -10.18
C ALA A 38 -2.27 -5.48 -8.75
N ALA A 39 -1.00 -5.26 -8.44
CA ALA A 39 -0.55 -4.77 -7.14
C ALA A 39 -1.11 -3.37 -6.82
N SER A 40 -1.21 -2.51 -7.83
CA SER A 40 -1.79 -1.16 -7.70
C SER A 40 -3.30 -1.23 -7.46
N ALA A 41 -4.00 -2.12 -8.17
CA ALA A 41 -5.44 -2.33 -8.04
C ALA A 41 -5.84 -3.01 -6.72
N ALA A 42 -4.95 -3.80 -6.10
CA ALA A 42 -5.20 -4.49 -4.84
C ALA A 42 -5.38 -3.54 -3.63
N ARG A 43 -5.20 -2.22 -3.81
CA ARG A 43 -5.52 -1.22 -2.79
C ARG A 43 -7.04 -1.01 -2.69
N GLY A 44 -7.72 -2.01 -2.13
CA GLY A 44 -9.15 -1.95 -1.81
C GLY A 44 -9.48 -0.86 -0.78
N PRO A 45 -10.78 -0.57 -0.56
CA PRO A 45 -11.21 0.41 0.44
C PRO A 45 -10.53 0.11 1.77
N GLY A 46 -9.97 1.15 2.39
CA GLY A 46 -9.19 1.01 3.61
C GLY A 46 -9.95 0.14 4.61
N LYS A 47 -9.33 -0.98 5.02
CA LYS A 47 -9.86 -1.76 6.14
C LYS A 47 -10.08 -0.79 7.31
N PRO A 48 -11.14 -0.98 8.14
CA PRO A 48 -11.29 -0.19 9.35
C PRO A 48 -9.96 -0.19 10.07
N LYS A 49 -9.49 1.01 10.42
CA LYS A 49 -8.16 1.19 11.01
C LYS A 49 -8.07 0.22 12.20
N PRO A 50 -7.07 -0.68 12.23
CA PRO A 50 -6.92 -1.57 13.36
C PRO A 50 -6.76 -0.72 14.62
N ARG A 51 -7.35 -1.18 15.73
CA ARG A 51 -7.21 -0.50 17.03
C ARG A 51 -5.71 -0.34 17.33
N THR A 52 -5.28 0.90 17.53
CA THR A 52 -3.85 1.22 17.74
C THR A 52 -3.41 1.12 19.19
N SER A 53 -4.37 1.10 20.13
CA SER A 53 -4.11 1.01 21.56
C SER A 53 -5.21 0.18 22.23
N TRP A 54 -4.80 -0.58 23.24
CA TRP A 54 -5.67 -1.19 24.25
C TRP A 54 -5.54 -0.49 25.61
N TRP A 55 -4.51 0.36 25.78
CA TRP A 55 -4.36 1.23 26.94
C TRP A 55 -5.49 2.25 26.97
N GLY A 56 -6.20 2.33 28.09
CA GLY A 56 -7.35 3.23 28.29
C GLY A 56 -8.70 2.68 27.82
N ASP A 57 -8.80 1.39 27.49
CA ASP A 57 -10.10 0.79 27.17
C ASP A 57 -10.98 0.71 28.42
N HIS A 58 -12.03 1.53 28.52
CA HIS A 58 -12.96 1.53 29.65
C HIS A 58 -13.59 0.15 29.92
N ALA A 59 -13.65 -0.73 28.93
CA ALA A 59 -14.14 -2.09 29.13
C ALA A 59 -13.28 -2.88 30.13
N THR A 60 -12.00 -2.56 30.31
CA THR A 60 -11.12 -3.23 31.30
C THR A 60 -11.43 -2.81 32.73
N SER A 61 -11.92 -1.58 32.93
CA SER A 61 -12.39 -1.11 34.26
C SER A 61 -13.71 -1.77 34.69
N LEU A 62 -14.42 -2.39 33.74
CA LEU A 62 -15.66 -3.11 33.97
C LEU A 62 -15.35 -4.62 34.01
N ARG A 63 -15.97 -5.38 34.92
CA ARG A 63 -15.89 -6.85 34.89
C ARG A 63 -16.79 -7.42 33.79
N ARG A 64 -16.43 -7.19 32.52
CA ARG A 64 -17.13 -7.75 31.37
C ARG A 64 -16.44 -9.02 30.87
N PRO A 65 -17.19 -10.01 30.36
CA PRO A 65 -16.61 -11.14 29.65
C PRO A 65 -15.78 -10.68 28.45
N HIS A 66 -14.66 -11.36 28.18
CA HIS A 66 -13.90 -11.12 26.96
C HIS A 66 -14.69 -11.62 25.74
N HIS A 67 -14.80 -10.79 24.70
CA HIS A 67 -15.41 -11.18 23.43
C HIS A 67 -14.33 -11.64 22.44
N PRO A 68 -14.55 -12.75 21.71
CA PRO A 68 -13.66 -13.14 20.62
C PRO A 68 -13.61 -12.05 19.55
N GLY A 69 -12.41 -11.70 19.10
CA GLY A 69 -12.22 -10.65 18.10
C GLY A 69 -10.76 -10.34 17.82
N GLU A 70 -10.52 -9.52 16.81
CA GLU A 70 -9.19 -9.09 16.43
C GLU A 70 -8.49 -8.39 17.60
N GLY A 71 -7.33 -8.92 18.00
CA GLY A 71 -6.55 -8.39 19.12
C GLY A 71 -7.09 -8.70 20.53
N ALA A 72 -8.22 -9.39 20.67
CA ALA A 72 -8.80 -9.74 21.98
C ALA A 72 -7.85 -10.58 22.85
N TRP A 73 -7.09 -11.50 22.24
CA TRP A 73 -6.04 -12.29 22.91
C TRP A 73 -4.89 -11.44 23.46
N ARG A 74 -4.57 -10.32 22.81
CA ARG A 74 -3.53 -9.40 23.31
C ARG A 74 -4.08 -8.53 24.44
N ALA A 75 -5.35 -8.17 24.37
CA ALA A 75 -6.02 -7.33 25.37
C ALA A 75 -6.17 -8.04 26.73
N SER A 76 -6.36 -9.36 26.74
CA SER A 76 -6.58 -10.13 27.99
C SER A 76 -5.37 -10.18 28.93
N GLY A 77 -4.16 -9.87 28.45
CA GLY A 77 -2.94 -9.86 29.25
C GLY A 77 -2.50 -8.48 29.74
N LEU A 78 -3.25 -7.42 29.46
CA LEU A 78 -2.89 -6.06 29.88
C LEU A 78 -3.35 -5.78 31.31
N PRO A 79 -2.59 -4.98 32.08
CA PRO A 79 -3.01 -4.56 33.40
C PRO A 79 -4.26 -3.67 33.33
N ASN A 80 -5.13 -3.79 34.35
CA ASN A 80 -6.28 -2.91 34.56
C ASN A 80 -5.86 -1.62 35.25
#